data_AF-X1UFH0-F1
#
_entry.id   AF-X1UFH0-F1
#
_cell.length_a   1.000
_cell.length_b   1.000
_cell.length_c   1.000
_cell.angle_alpha   90.00
_cell.angle_beta   90.00
_cell.angle_gamma   90.00
#
_symmetry.space_group_name_H-M   'P 1'
#
loop_
_entity.id
_entity.type
_entity.pdbx_description
1 polymer ?
#
loop_
_entity_poly.entity_id
_entity_poly.type
_entity_poly.pdbx_seq_one_letter_code
_entity_poly.pdbx_strand_id
1 'polypeptide(L)'
;MRRASIFTVVSLKLRDYYKETYDREVYYIPNGVTIQDNGPSPESGNQKDLVFAAGRIIPLKGCHTMLKALIKINFPGPVKIIGNIDQMPSYKKELQELAKDLDVEFMGLIREKTRLLEIIRDAKFFIFPSYNENMSIMLLEA
;
A
#
# COMPACT_ATOMS: atom_id res chain seq x y z
N MET A 1 13.03 3.98 -26.89
CA MET A 1 11.64 3.45 -26.94
C MET A 1 10.96 3.65 -28.31
N ARG A 2 11.58 3.22 -29.42
CA ARG A 2 11.10 3.50 -30.80
C ARG A 2 10.65 2.27 -31.61
N ARG A 3 10.48 1.09 -30.99
CA ARG A 3 10.27 -0.20 -31.71
C ARG A 3 9.00 -0.97 -31.33
N ALA A 4 8.10 -0.43 -30.51
CA ALA A 4 6.85 -1.11 -30.17
C ALA A 4 5.73 -0.67 -31.12
N SER A 5 5.01 -1.64 -31.70
CA SER A 5 3.88 -1.41 -32.61
C SER A 5 2.66 -0.84 -31.89
N ILE A 6 2.48 -1.18 -30.62
CA ILE A 6 1.41 -0.68 -29.75
C ILE A 6 2.02 -0.33 -28.40
N PHE A 7 1.61 0.80 -27.84
CA PHE A 7 2.10 1.30 -26.57
C PHE A 7 0.93 1.32 -25.58
N THR A 8 1.09 0.67 -24.42
CA THR A 8 0.05 0.57 -23.40
C THR A 8 0.53 1.19 -22.10
N VAL A 9 -0.41 1.75 -21.34
CA VAL A 9 -0.16 2.37 -20.03
C VAL A 9 -1.20 1.90 -19.03
N VAL A 10 -0.77 1.84 -17.77
CA VAL A 10 -1.57 1.32 -16.67
C VAL A 10 -2.34 2.42 -15.92
N SER A 11 -2.21 3.69 -16.32
CA SER A 11 -2.96 4.80 -15.70
C SER A 11 -3.38 5.83 -16.74
N LEU A 12 -4.55 6.43 -16.55
CA LEU A 12 -5.05 7.50 -17.40
C LEU A 12 -4.13 8.73 -17.36
N LYS A 13 -3.56 9.05 -16.19
CA LYS A 13 -2.59 10.14 -16.05
C LYS A 13 -1.35 9.94 -16.92
N LEU A 14 -0.86 8.70 -17.04
CA LEU A 14 0.25 8.37 -17.94
C LEU A 14 -0.17 8.49 -19.40
N ARG A 15 -1.38 8.03 -19.75
CA ARG A 15 -1.91 8.19 -21.11
C ARG A 15 -1.91 9.67 -21.51
N ASP A 16 -2.44 10.52 -20.64
CA ASP A 16 -2.56 11.96 -20.88
C ASP A 16 -1.16 12.60 -20.96
N TYR A 17 -0.25 12.27 -20.04
CA TYR A 17 1.15 12.72 -20.10
C TYR A 17 1.85 12.39 -21.43
N TYR A 18 1.69 11.15 -21.92
CA TYR A 18 2.33 10.74 -23.18
C TYR A 18 1.68 11.38 -24.41
N LYS A 19 0.37 11.60 -24.37
CA LYS A 19 -0.33 12.33 -25.42
C LYS A 19 0.09 13.80 -25.46
N GLU A 20 0.16 14.47 -24.32
CA GLU A 20 0.53 15.88 -24.22
C GLU A 20 2.02 16.14 -24.50
N THR A 21 2.91 15.28 -23.99
CA THR A 21 4.36 15.53 -24.05
C THR A 21 4.99 15.05 -25.36
N TYR A 22 4.42 14.00 -25.98
CA TYR A 22 5.04 13.31 -27.11
C TYR A 22 4.11 13.12 -28.32
N ASP A 23 2.89 13.68 -28.30
CA ASP A 23 1.85 13.52 -29.34
C ASP A 23 1.68 12.06 -29.78
N ARG A 24 1.75 11.14 -28.81
CA ARG A 24 1.76 9.71 -29.05
C ARG A 24 0.47 9.07 -28.55
N GLU A 25 -0.19 8.32 -29.42
CA GLU A 25 -1.29 7.46 -28.99
C GLU A 25 -0.80 6.29 -28.13
N VAL A 26 -1.43 6.14 -26.97
CA VAL A 26 -1.17 5.12 -25.96
C VAL A 26 -2.51 4.56 -25.49
N TYR A 27 -2.62 3.25 -25.38
CA TYR A 27 -3.84 2.58 -24.94
C TYR A 27 -3.80 2.33 -23.44
N TYR A 28 -4.87 2.72 -22.74
CA TYR A 28 -5.02 2.43 -21.32
C TYR A 28 -5.47 0.97 -21.14
N ILE A 29 -4.67 0.18 -20.43
CA ILE A 29 -5.04 -1.16 -19.98
C ILE A 29 -4.82 -1.22 -18.47
N PRO A 30 -5.90 -1.25 -17.65
CA PRO A 30 -5.74 -1.39 -16.21
C PRO A 30 -5.13 -2.74 -15.85
N ASN A 31 -4.52 -2.83 -14.66
CA ASN A 31 -4.12 -4.11 -14.11
C ASN A 31 -5.39 -4.88 -13.75
N GLY A 32 -5.51 -6.11 -14.25
CA GLY A 32 -6.58 -7.00 -13.83
C GLY A 32 -6.40 -7.42 -12.37
N VAL A 33 -7.50 -7.41 -11.61
CA VAL A 33 -7.57 -8.01 -10.28
C VAL A 33 -8.55 -9.18 -10.31
N THR A 34 -8.19 -10.30 -9.71
CA THR A 34 -9.14 -11.39 -9.47
C THR A 34 -9.98 -11.03 -8.25
N ILE A 35 -11.26 -10.70 -8.47
CA ILE A 35 -12.22 -10.52 -7.39
C ILE A 35 -12.49 -11.91 -6.82
N GLN A 36 -12.02 -12.17 -5.60
CA GLN A 36 -12.39 -13.38 -4.86
C GLN A 36 -13.59 -13.06 -3.99
N ASP A 37 -14.66 -13.83 -4.15
CA ASP A 37 -15.86 -13.75 -3.31
C ASP A 37 -15.57 -14.42 -1.96
N ASN A 38 -15.00 -13.65 -1.04
CA ASN A 38 -14.46 -14.19 0.21
C ASN A 38 -15.49 -14.17 1.37
N GLY A 39 -16.80 -14.21 1.06
CA GLY A 39 -17.88 -14.22 2.06
C GLY A 39 -17.98 -12.92 2.88
N PRO A 40 -18.86 -12.85 3.89
CA PRO A 40 -19.03 -11.64 4.72
C PRO A 40 -17.75 -11.27 5.47
N SER A 41 -17.53 -9.97 5.66
CA SER A 41 -16.44 -9.46 6.49
C SER A 41 -16.64 -9.94 7.94
N PRO A 42 -15.59 -10.41 8.63
CA PRO A 42 -15.73 -10.84 10.02
C PRO A 42 -16.20 -9.67 10.89
N GLU A 43 -17.27 -9.89 11.65
CA GLU A 43 -17.87 -8.91 12.58
C GLU A 43 -16.93 -8.57 13.77
N SER A 44 -15.83 -9.31 13.91
CA SER A 44 -14.97 -9.39 15.10
C SER A 44 -13.67 -8.57 15.05
N GLY A 45 -13.44 -7.76 14.00
CA GLY A 45 -12.28 -6.87 13.95
C GLY A 45 -12.29 -5.93 15.16
N ASN A 46 -11.18 -5.87 15.91
CA ASN A 46 -11.08 -4.92 17.02
C ASN A 46 -11.33 -3.52 16.44
N GLN A 47 -12.28 -2.76 17.00
CA GLN A 47 -12.86 -1.56 16.37
C GLN A 47 -11.88 -0.37 16.21
N LYS A 48 -10.58 -0.60 16.36
CA LYS A 48 -9.51 0.40 16.25
C LYS A 48 -8.28 -0.12 15.50
N ASP A 49 -8.30 -1.31 14.92
CA ASP A 49 -7.11 -1.83 14.23
C ASP A 49 -6.86 -1.10 12.90
N LEU A 50 -5.63 -0.61 12.74
CA LEU A 50 -5.14 -0.07 11.47
C LEU A 50 -4.11 -1.04 10.88
N VAL A 51 -4.21 -1.31 9.57
CA VAL A 51 -3.21 -2.07 8.84
C VAL A 51 -2.56 -1.19 7.78
N PHE A 52 -1.23 -1.18 7.77
CA PHE A 52 -0.41 -0.76 6.64
C PHE A 52 0.29 -2.00 6.08
N ALA A 53 0.26 -2.17 4.76
CA ALA A 53 0.94 -3.28 4.14
C ALA A 53 1.61 -2.90 2.82
N ALA A 54 2.82 -3.42 2.60
CA ALA A 54 3.59 -3.27 1.38
C ALA A 54 4.67 -4.36 1.28
N GLY A 55 4.94 -4.90 0.08
CA GLY A 55 6.01 -5.90 -0.08
C GLY A 55 7.39 -5.39 0.39
N ARG A 56 7.72 -4.13 0.07
CA ARG A 56 8.94 -3.45 0.52
C ARG A 56 8.55 -2.13 1.16
N ILE A 57 8.99 -1.92 2.40
CA ILE A 57 8.68 -0.70 3.17
C ILE A 57 9.85 0.26 2.98
N ILE A 58 9.66 1.19 2.04
CA ILE A 58 10.63 2.24 1.69
C ILE A 58 9.98 3.63 1.87
N PRO A 59 10.75 4.72 1.93
CA PRO A 59 10.21 6.06 2.14
C PRO A 59 9.07 6.44 1.18
N LEU A 60 9.15 6.01 -0.09
CA LEU A 60 8.10 6.25 -1.09
C LEU A 60 6.74 5.65 -0.72
N LYS A 61 6.69 4.61 0.12
CA LYS A 61 5.44 4.01 0.58
C LYS A 61 4.77 4.79 1.71
N GLY A 62 5.43 5.80 2.28
CA GLY A 62 4.85 6.74 3.23
C GLY A 62 4.51 6.18 4.62
N CYS A 63 5.08 5.03 5.01
CA CYS A 63 4.82 4.44 6.33
C CYS A 63 5.14 5.44 7.48
N HIS A 64 6.25 6.15 7.39
CA HIS A 64 6.61 7.22 8.34
C HIS A 64 5.56 8.34 8.39
N THR A 65 4.91 8.66 7.27
CA THR A 65 3.86 9.69 7.17
C THR A 65 2.62 9.27 7.93
N MET A 66 2.22 8.01 7.78
CA MET A 66 1.15 7.42 8.58
C MET A 66 1.48 7.49 10.07
N LEU A 67 2.65 7.00 10.49
CA LEU A 67 3.05 7.01 11.91
C LEU A 67 3.06 8.43 12.48
N LYS A 68 3.66 9.41 11.77
CA LYS A 68 3.66 10.83 12.17
C LYS A 68 2.24 11.39 12.30
N ALA A 69 1.32 11.01 11.44
CA ALA A 69 -0.08 11.43 11.52
C ALA A 69 -0.79 10.81 12.73
N LEU A 70 -0.57 9.51 12.99
CA LEU A 70 -1.15 8.79 14.13
C LEU A 70 -0.67 9.34 15.48
N ILE A 71 0.61 9.68 15.60
CA ILE A 71 1.16 10.35 16.79
C ILE A 71 0.46 11.69 17.00
N LYS A 72 0.29 12.52 15.96
CA LYS A 72 -0.34 13.84 16.07
C LYS A 72 -1.78 13.78 16.56
N ILE A 73 -2.51 12.72 16.25
CA ILE A 73 -3.91 12.55 16.67
C ILE A 73 -4.05 11.74 17.96
N ASN A 74 -2.93 11.37 18.62
CA ASN A 74 -2.90 10.48 19.78
C ASN A 74 -3.72 9.20 19.54
N PHE A 75 -3.44 8.52 18.42
CA PHE A 75 -4.22 7.36 18.01
C PHE A 75 -4.19 6.26 19.10
N PRO A 76 -5.36 5.82 19.62
CA PRO A 76 -5.40 4.94 20.79
C PRO A 76 -5.49 3.44 20.44
N GLY A 77 -5.36 3.08 19.16
CA GLY A 77 -5.52 1.72 18.68
C GLY A 77 -4.22 1.08 18.22
N PRO A 78 -4.22 -0.25 18.03
CA PRO A 78 -3.06 -0.96 17.50
C PRO A 78 -2.89 -0.73 16.00
N VAL A 79 -1.64 -0.80 15.55
CA VAL A 79 -1.21 -0.55 14.18
C VAL A 79 -0.36 -1.72 13.71
N LYS A 80 -0.86 -2.46 12.74
CA LYS A 80 -0.15 -3.59 12.11
C LYS A 80 0.61 -3.10 10.88
N ILE A 81 1.91 -3.37 10.83
CA ILE A 81 2.78 -3.04 9.71
C ILE A 81 3.28 -4.34 9.08
N ILE A 82 2.82 -4.61 7.86
CA ILE A 82 3.15 -5.81 7.10
C ILE A 82 4.07 -5.46 5.94
N GLY A 83 5.27 -6.04 5.92
CA GLY A 83 6.24 -5.81 4.85
C GLY A 83 7.69 -5.95 5.30
N ASN A 84 8.59 -5.96 4.32
CA ASN A 84 10.02 -5.99 4.59
C ASN A 84 10.56 -4.57 4.87
N ILE A 85 11.02 -4.35 6.11
CA ILE A 85 11.66 -3.09 6.57
C ILE A 85 13.20 -3.14 6.52
N ASP A 86 13.81 -4.32 6.35
CA ASP A 86 15.25 -4.52 6.52
C ASP A 86 16.08 -4.02 5.34
N GLN A 87 15.44 -3.59 4.25
CA GLN A 87 16.13 -3.14 3.05
C GLN A 87 16.91 -1.85 3.23
N MET A 88 16.48 -1.01 4.17
CA MET A 88 17.07 0.30 4.43
C MET A 88 17.25 0.49 5.93
N PRO A 89 18.44 0.19 6.49
CA PRO A 89 18.68 0.28 7.94
C PRO A 89 18.39 1.65 8.55
N SER A 90 18.65 2.73 7.81
CA SER A 90 18.32 4.09 8.26
C SER A 90 16.81 4.32 8.38
N TYR A 91 16.04 3.86 7.39
CA TYR A 91 14.59 4.00 7.40
C TYR A 91 13.93 3.07 8.43
N LYS A 92 14.46 1.86 8.60
CA LYS A 92 14.04 0.96 9.69
C LYS A 92 14.17 1.65 11.05
N LYS A 93 15.30 2.29 11.32
CA LYS A 93 15.51 3.05 12.57
C LYS A 93 14.49 4.18 12.72
N GLU A 94 14.20 4.94 11.66
CA GLU A 94 13.17 5.99 11.69
C GLU A 94 11.79 5.41 12.06
N LEU A 95 11.38 4.31 11.42
CA LEU A 95 10.10 3.67 11.71
C LEU A 95 10.02 3.12 13.14
N GLN A 96 11.10 2.50 13.62
CA GLN A 96 11.16 1.99 14.99
C GLN A 96 11.13 3.11 16.03
N GLU A 97 11.72 4.27 15.72
CA GLU A 97 11.66 5.43 16.62
C GLU A 97 10.24 5.99 16.69
N LEU A 98 9.59 6.20 15.54
CA LEU A 98 8.20 6.66 15.48
C LEU A 98 7.22 5.68 16.12
N ALA A 99 7.52 4.38 16.05
CA ALA A 99 6.68 3.34 16.62
C ALA A 99 6.68 3.32 18.15
N LYS A 100 7.64 3.96 18.84
CA LYS A 100 7.69 3.97 20.31
C LYS A 100 6.51 4.69 20.95
N ASP A 101 5.91 5.65 20.24
CA ASP A 101 4.79 6.46 20.71
C ASP A 101 3.42 5.85 20.35
N LEU A 102 3.41 4.65 19.78
CA LEU A 102 2.22 3.98 19.24
C LEU A 102 2.24 2.49 19.61
N ASP A 103 1.07 1.85 19.58
CA ASP A 103 0.97 0.39 19.70
C ASP A 103 1.17 -0.26 18.32
N VAL A 104 2.43 -0.47 17.93
CA VAL A 104 2.80 -0.94 16.58
C VAL A 104 3.31 -2.37 16.60
N GLU A 105 2.71 -3.23 15.78
CA GLU A 105 3.17 -4.59 15.50
C GLU A 105 3.83 -4.67 14.10
N PHE A 106 5.14 -4.93 14.05
CA PHE A 106 5.83 -5.24 12.79
C PHE A 106 5.74 -6.73 12.48
N MET A 107 4.84 -7.11 11.56
CA MET A 107 4.57 -8.52 11.22
C MET A 107 5.54 -9.11 10.20
N GLY A 108 6.40 -8.28 9.60
CA GLY A 108 7.30 -8.70 8.53
C GLY A 108 6.58 -8.99 7.21
N LEU A 109 7.29 -9.59 6.26
CA LEU A 109 6.75 -9.86 4.92
C LEU A 109 5.87 -11.11 4.92
N ILE A 110 4.58 -10.94 4.65
CA ILE A 110 3.64 -12.03 4.38
C ILE A 110 3.62 -12.29 2.86
N ARG A 111 4.05 -13.48 2.45
CA ARG A 111 4.11 -13.87 1.03
C ARG A 111 2.82 -14.52 0.54
N GLU A 112 2.08 -15.13 1.44
CA GLU A 112 0.82 -15.80 1.14
C GLU A 112 -0.30 -14.76 1.02
N LYS A 113 -0.83 -14.62 -0.20
CA LYS A 113 -1.83 -13.60 -0.52
C LYS A 113 -3.11 -13.75 0.31
N THR A 114 -3.62 -14.97 0.45
CA THR A 114 -4.85 -15.24 1.21
C THR A 114 -4.72 -14.74 2.65
N ARG A 115 -3.63 -15.10 3.32
CA ARG A 115 -3.33 -14.67 4.69
C ARG A 115 -3.18 -13.15 4.82
N LEU A 116 -2.54 -12.51 3.84
CA LEU A 116 -2.42 -11.05 3.82
C LEU A 116 -3.79 -10.38 3.73
N LEU A 117 -4.66 -10.88 2.85
CA LEU A 117 -6.01 -10.36 2.68
C LEU A 117 -6.89 -10.61 3.90
N GLU A 118 -6.78 -11.75 4.57
CA GLU A 118 -7.48 -12.01 5.85
C GLU A 118 -7.16 -10.95 6.90
N ILE A 119 -5.87 -10.64 7.11
CA ILE A 119 -5.46 -9.63 8.09
C ILE A 119 -5.96 -8.23 7.71
N ILE A 120 -5.96 -7.90 6.41
CA ILE A 120 -6.48 -6.62 5.92
C ILE A 120 -7.99 -6.53 6.14
N ARG A 121 -8.73 -7.61 5.90
CA ARG A 121 -10.20 -7.69 6.08
C ARG A 121 -10.62 -7.65 7.54
N ASP A 122 -9.81 -8.18 8.44
CA ASP A 122 -10.03 -8.13 9.89
C ASP A 122 -9.77 -6.73 10.47
N ALA A 123 -9.03 -5.89 9.76
CA ALA A 123 -8.70 -4.54 10.20
C ALA A 123 -9.85 -3.57 9.95
N LYS A 124 -9.96 -2.54 10.80
CA LYS A 124 -10.97 -1.50 10.61
C LYS A 124 -10.63 -0.59 9.44
N PHE A 125 -9.35 -0.26 9.27
CA PHE A 125 -8.89 0.51 8.13
C PHE A 125 -7.58 -0.01 7.59
N PHE A 126 -7.51 -0.06 6.26
CA PHE A 126 -6.27 -0.21 5.52
C PHE A 126 -5.73 1.17 5.11
N ILE A 127 -4.48 1.49 5.45
CA ILE A 127 -3.85 2.79 5.17
C ILE A 127 -2.77 2.64 4.11
N PHE A 128 -2.87 3.45 3.05
CA PHE A 128 -1.96 3.44 1.91
C PHE A 128 -1.46 4.85 1.53
N PRO A 129 -0.48 5.41 2.26
CA PRO A 129 0.00 6.79 2.13
C PRO A 129 1.12 6.95 1.08
N SER A 130 1.09 6.15 -0.01
CA SER A 130 2.17 6.09 -0.99
C SER A 130 2.32 7.41 -1.77
N TYR A 131 3.55 7.92 -1.87
CA TYR A 131 3.86 9.22 -2.49
C TYR A 131 3.87 9.19 -4.04
N ASN A 132 4.13 8.02 -4.63
CA ASN A 132 4.18 7.87 -6.08
C ASN A 132 3.83 6.43 -6.50
N GLU A 133 2.65 6.24 -7.07
CA GLU A 133 2.25 4.99 -7.72
C GLU A 133 1.47 5.25 -9.00
N ASN A 134 1.79 4.48 -10.04
CA ASN A 134 1.08 4.53 -11.31
C ASN A 134 -0.31 3.85 -11.19
N MET A 135 -0.42 2.78 -10.40
CA MET A 135 -1.67 2.13 -9.95
C MET A 135 -1.31 1.06 -8.91
N SER A 136 -1.96 1.08 -7.74
CA SER A 136 -1.70 0.08 -6.69
C SER A 136 -2.57 -1.15 -6.89
N ILE A 137 -1.96 -2.30 -7.20
CA ILE A 137 -2.68 -3.59 -7.20
C ILE A 137 -3.19 -3.92 -5.78
N MET A 138 -2.45 -3.50 -4.76
CA MET A 138 -2.82 -3.78 -3.38
C MET A 138 -4.10 -3.07 -2.94
N LEU A 139 -4.35 -1.85 -3.43
CA LEU A 139 -5.61 -1.14 -3.18
C LEU A 139 -6.80 -1.77 -3.94
N LEU A 140 -6.53 -2.43 -5.07
CA LEU A 140 -7.58 -3.16 -5.81
C LEU A 140 -7.92 -4.51 -5.15
N GLU A 141 -7.02 -5.04 -4.34
CA GLU A 141 -7.15 -6.34 -3.68
C GLU A 141 -7.66 -6.26 -2.24
N ALA A 142 -7.44 -5.13 -1.57
CA ALA A 142 -7.88 -4.83 -0.19
C ALA A 142 -9.37 -4.50 -0.13
#